data_AF-A0A1J4RJJ3-F1
#
_entry.id   AF-A0A1J4RJJ3-F1
#
_cell.length_a   1.000
_cell.length_b   1.000
_cell.length_c   1.000
_cell.angle_alpha   90.00
_cell.angle_beta   90.00
_cell.angle_gamma   90.00
#
_symmetry.space_group_name_H-M   'P 1'
#
loop_
_entity.id
_entity.type
_entity.pdbx_description
1 polymer ?
#
loop_
_entity_poly.entity_id
_entity_poly.type
_entity_poly.pdbx_seq_one_letter_code
_entity_poly.pdbx_strand_id
1 'polypeptide(L)'
;MPSFKKKISRRLLPPFKAIVGVGGAAFGVPKGRQDSLIIRFMSATGQLKDFAARKDWWLRNGSMELAKGNIDPLHFSLMTSAMCSRHEDSNFNRADYLFRVVKLYNAENIIDICNAESAHQGSEERKRIVDASRHGGLEAAKIDCLIRDIEFGTRGKLTAEEIHDRFKIYKKYDRLRGERGTRTELSADGKQVQKTYSAFPKKVLFPLLEVLFQQGKITDEQVSLINCINYHSREHRRNSKESYIRHPMAVAGLVIDFATMFGFSEEEVLLAVKAALNHDIGEKSNFVMKDDLPKIVRDDLRQLVGRLHKEDSEDYFDDYIDGKCGHNRLAALVKLCDIYHNSSDVDAERPSFKQAYVYPIVANFLLYKICNPKSAMGIDDFVALRGICSRKDFLKIKEQSKEDHKVAVSTFAATIPQLNNIIPVQNIFDETPRRVTLDYAHLLRKEDSPLQCRPDV
;
A
#
# COMPACT_ATOMS: atom_id res chain seq x y z
N MET A 1 22.54 16.28 -37.68
CA MET A 1 22.48 17.22 -36.53
C MET A 1 21.97 16.69 -35.17
N PRO A 2 21.36 15.49 -34.99
CA PRO A 2 20.91 15.01 -33.66
C PRO A 2 22.04 14.69 -32.66
N SER A 3 23.25 14.40 -33.13
CA SER A 3 24.36 13.90 -32.29
C SER A 3 25.05 14.98 -31.45
N PHE A 4 25.02 16.25 -31.89
CA PHE A 4 25.71 17.36 -31.22
C PHE A 4 24.93 17.85 -29.98
N LYS A 5 23.61 18.04 -30.10
CA LYS A 5 22.72 18.38 -28.96
C LYS A 5 22.72 17.30 -27.86
N LYS A 6 22.81 16.01 -28.24
CA LYS A 6 22.92 14.89 -27.28
C LYS A 6 24.25 14.85 -26.52
N LYS A 7 25.37 15.22 -27.17
CA LYS A 7 26.69 15.29 -26.53
C LYS A 7 26.80 16.46 -25.55
N ILE A 8 26.28 17.64 -25.92
CA ILE A 8 26.30 18.82 -25.06
C ILE A 8 25.39 18.63 -23.84
N SER A 9 24.15 18.19 -24.05
CA SER A 9 23.22 17.97 -22.93
C SER A 9 23.78 16.99 -21.91
N ARG A 10 24.33 15.82 -22.33
CA ARG A 10 24.90 14.82 -21.41
C ARG A 10 26.02 15.37 -20.50
N ARG A 11 26.78 16.35 -20.98
CA ARG A 11 27.82 17.02 -20.18
C ARG A 11 27.24 18.06 -19.21
N LEU A 12 26.05 18.60 -19.49
CA LEU A 12 25.38 19.62 -18.67
C LEU A 12 24.53 19.05 -17.53
N LEU A 13 24.10 17.78 -17.61
CA LEU A 13 23.25 17.20 -16.56
C LEU A 13 23.95 17.09 -15.20
N PRO A 14 25.19 16.57 -15.08
CA PRO A 14 25.89 16.56 -13.79
C PRO A 14 26.06 17.94 -13.14
N PRO A 15 26.55 18.99 -13.85
CA PRO A 15 26.65 20.33 -13.26
C PRO A 15 25.27 20.95 -12.98
N PHE A 16 24.24 20.71 -13.79
CA PHE A 16 22.89 21.17 -13.49
C PHE A 16 22.34 20.54 -12.21
N LYS A 17 22.51 19.22 -12.01
CA LYS A 17 22.15 18.54 -10.76
C LYS A 17 22.89 19.13 -9.56
N ALA A 18 24.20 19.40 -9.71
CA ALA A 18 25.00 20.02 -8.66
C ALA A 18 24.49 21.42 -8.31
N ILE A 19 24.19 22.26 -9.31
CA ILE A 19 23.64 23.61 -9.11
C ILE A 19 22.27 23.56 -8.43
N VAL A 20 21.38 22.69 -8.89
CA VAL A 20 20.03 22.54 -8.29
C VAL A 20 20.14 22.02 -6.86
N GLY A 21 21.06 21.08 -6.58
CA GLY A 21 21.28 20.57 -5.23
C GLY A 21 21.85 21.64 -4.28
N VAL A 22 22.89 22.35 -4.70
CA VAL A 22 23.53 23.41 -3.90
C VAL A 22 22.58 24.60 -3.70
N GLY A 23 21.97 25.09 -4.77
CA GLY A 23 21.00 26.19 -4.72
C GLY A 23 19.76 25.78 -3.93
N GLY A 24 19.26 24.56 -4.14
CA GLY A 24 18.12 24.06 -3.39
C GLY A 24 18.37 23.97 -1.90
N ALA A 25 19.56 23.51 -1.48
CA ALA A 25 19.96 23.52 -0.07
C ALA A 25 20.12 24.96 0.47
N ALA A 26 20.75 25.86 -0.28
CA ALA A 26 20.99 27.24 0.14
C ALA A 26 19.69 28.06 0.29
N PHE A 27 18.69 27.79 -0.54
CA PHE A 27 17.41 28.53 -0.57
C PHE A 27 16.25 27.75 0.07
N GLY A 28 16.51 26.62 0.74
CA GLY A 28 15.47 25.82 1.40
C GLY A 28 14.42 25.26 0.43
N VAL A 29 14.78 25.02 -0.83
CA VAL A 29 13.86 24.44 -1.82
C VAL A 29 13.64 22.95 -1.46
N PRO A 30 12.39 22.49 -1.30
CA PRO A 30 12.11 21.08 -1.03
C PRO A 30 12.71 20.14 -2.07
N LYS A 31 13.23 19.00 -1.64
CA LYS A 31 13.88 17.98 -2.51
C LYS A 31 13.01 17.55 -3.68
N GLY A 32 11.70 17.37 -3.47
CA GLY A 32 10.77 17.04 -4.56
C GLY A 32 10.68 18.13 -5.65
N ARG A 33 10.80 19.41 -5.28
CA ARG A 33 10.88 20.52 -6.26
C ARG A 33 12.22 20.54 -6.99
N GLN A 34 13.31 20.24 -6.30
CA GLN A 34 14.64 20.09 -6.92
C GLN A 34 14.64 18.95 -7.96
N ASP A 35 14.06 17.80 -7.62
CA ASP A 35 13.95 16.65 -8.52
C ASP A 35 13.04 16.96 -9.72
N SER A 36 11.92 17.65 -9.51
CA SER A 36 11.06 18.13 -10.59
C SER A 36 11.83 19.05 -11.57
N LEU A 37 12.64 19.98 -11.07
CA LEU A 37 13.47 20.86 -11.91
C LEU A 37 14.50 20.06 -12.75
N ILE A 38 15.15 19.07 -12.14
CA ILE A 38 16.08 18.16 -12.83
C ILE A 38 15.35 17.40 -13.93
N ILE A 39 14.17 16.85 -13.66
CA ILE A 39 13.39 16.10 -14.64
C ILE A 39 12.88 17.01 -15.76
N ARG A 40 12.42 18.23 -15.46
CA ARG A 40 12.03 19.24 -16.45
C ARG A 40 13.19 19.58 -17.37
N PHE A 41 14.39 19.82 -16.81
CA PHE A 41 15.59 20.05 -17.60
C PHE A 41 15.93 18.85 -18.48
N MET A 42 15.89 17.63 -17.92
CA MET A 42 16.12 16.41 -18.69
C MET A 42 15.08 16.25 -19.81
N SER A 43 13.81 16.59 -19.58
CA SER A 43 12.75 16.56 -20.60
C SER A 43 13.00 17.59 -21.70
N ALA A 44 13.26 18.84 -21.35
CA ALA A 44 13.52 19.94 -22.27
C ALA A 44 14.78 19.70 -23.13
N THR A 45 15.81 19.07 -22.56
CA THR A 45 17.06 18.75 -23.25
C THR A 45 17.04 17.42 -24.02
N GLY A 46 15.92 16.70 -24.00
CA GLY A 46 15.78 15.39 -24.65
C GLY A 46 16.61 14.27 -24.00
N GLN A 47 17.09 14.49 -22.78
CA GLN A 47 17.85 13.52 -21.99
C GLN A 47 16.95 12.56 -21.22
N LEU A 48 15.78 13.05 -20.81
CA LEU A 48 14.67 12.21 -20.40
C LEU A 48 14.16 11.53 -21.67
N LYS A 49 14.88 10.49 -22.10
CA LYS A 49 14.43 9.63 -23.20
C LYS A 49 12.98 9.28 -22.93
N ASP A 50 12.13 9.37 -23.94
CA ASP A 50 10.75 8.92 -23.84
C ASP A 50 10.75 7.52 -23.24
N PHE A 51 9.81 7.26 -22.34
CA PHE A 51 9.46 5.89 -22.07
C PHE A 51 8.23 5.51 -22.86
N ALA A 52 8.34 4.37 -23.51
CA ALA A 52 7.35 3.32 -23.44
C ALA A 52 8.16 2.06 -23.11
N ALA A 53 7.72 1.25 -22.15
CA ALA A 53 8.52 0.18 -21.57
C ALA A 53 8.92 -0.90 -22.55
N ARG A 54 10.07 -0.77 -23.23
CA ARG A 54 10.42 -1.65 -24.36
C ARG A 54 9.12 -2.04 -25.09
N LYS A 55 8.27 -1.05 -25.45
CA LYS A 55 6.79 -1.16 -25.56
C LYS A 55 6.29 -2.56 -25.92
N ASP A 56 6.82 -3.11 -27.02
CA ASP A 56 6.49 -4.42 -27.55
C ASP A 56 6.69 -5.57 -26.55
N TRP A 57 7.78 -5.55 -25.77
CA TRP A 57 8.02 -6.45 -24.65
C TRP A 57 6.93 -6.32 -23.58
N TRP A 58 6.59 -5.11 -23.14
CA TRP A 58 5.58 -4.93 -22.09
C TRP A 58 4.21 -5.36 -22.58
N LEU A 59 3.80 -4.91 -23.77
CA LEU A 59 2.53 -5.32 -24.36
C LEU A 59 2.48 -6.83 -24.58
N ARG A 60 3.57 -7.46 -25.04
CA ARG A 60 3.61 -8.92 -25.22
C ARG A 60 3.47 -9.68 -23.91
N ASN A 61 4.33 -9.40 -22.94
CA ASN A 61 4.34 -10.13 -21.66
C ASN A 61 3.09 -9.80 -20.83
N GLY A 62 2.68 -8.53 -20.81
CA GLY A 62 1.44 -8.09 -20.17
C GLY A 62 0.19 -8.73 -20.76
N SER A 63 0.10 -8.82 -22.10
CA SER A 63 -1.00 -9.53 -22.75
C SER A 63 -1.02 -11.01 -22.40
N MET A 64 0.14 -11.64 -22.23
CA MET A 64 0.21 -13.03 -21.79
C MET A 64 -0.31 -13.20 -20.37
N GLU A 65 -0.01 -12.29 -19.45
CA GLU A 65 -0.51 -12.36 -18.07
C GLU A 65 -1.99 -12.00 -17.96
N LEU A 66 -2.48 -11.03 -18.75
CA LEU A 66 -3.93 -10.76 -18.93
C LEU A 66 -4.66 -11.97 -19.50
N ALA A 67 -4.10 -12.64 -20.52
CA ALA A 67 -4.69 -13.84 -21.13
C ALA A 67 -4.76 -15.04 -20.18
N LYS A 68 -3.93 -15.05 -19.14
CA LYS A 68 -3.94 -16.07 -18.07
C LYS A 68 -4.79 -15.66 -16.87
N GLY A 69 -5.36 -14.45 -16.86
CA GLY A 69 -6.07 -13.89 -15.71
C GLY A 69 -5.19 -13.62 -14.49
N ASN A 70 -3.87 -13.51 -14.67
CA ASN A 70 -2.92 -13.27 -13.58
C ASN A 70 -2.87 -11.81 -13.14
N ILE A 71 -3.40 -10.92 -13.96
CA ILE A 71 -3.56 -9.48 -13.71
C ILE A 71 -4.86 -9.03 -14.39
N ASP A 72 -5.60 -8.11 -13.78
CA ASP A 72 -6.81 -7.54 -14.35
C ASP A 72 -6.54 -6.22 -15.10
N PRO A 73 -7.52 -5.67 -15.86
CA PRO A 73 -7.36 -4.43 -16.61
C PRO A 73 -6.94 -3.22 -15.76
N LEU A 74 -7.48 -3.09 -14.54
CA LEU A 74 -7.14 -1.98 -13.66
C LEU A 74 -5.68 -2.08 -13.20
N HIS A 75 -5.26 -3.25 -12.70
CA HIS A 75 -3.88 -3.49 -12.27
C HIS A 75 -2.88 -3.39 -13.42
N PHE A 76 -3.25 -3.87 -14.61
CA PHE A 76 -2.41 -3.69 -15.81
C PHE A 76 -2.24 -2.22 -16.17
N SER A 77 -3.32 -1.43 -16.10
CA SER A 77 -3.26 0.02 -16.34
C SER A 77 -2.38 0.72 -15.33
N LEU A 78 -2.49 0.38 -14.03
CA LEU A 78 -1.65 0.92 -12.98
C LEU A 78 -0.18 0.60 -13.19
N MET A 79 0.17 -0.66 -13.47
CA MET A 79 1.57 -1.02 -13.74
C MET A 79 2.10 -0.30 -14.99
N THR A 80 1.28 -0.19 -16.04
CA THR A 80 1.66 0.50 -17.28
C THR A 80 1.88 1.99 -17.05
N SER A 81 0.98 2.65 -16.32
CA SER A 81 1.14 4.05 -15.88
C SER A 81 2.40 4.20 -15.03
N ALA A 82 2.61 3.33 -14.03
CA ALA A 82 3.78 3.36 -13.16
C ALA A 82 5.10 3.18 -13.91
N MET A 83 5.07 2.53 -15.07
CA MET A 83 6.24 2.39 -15.91
C MET A 83 6.55 3.64 -16.74
N CYS A 84 5.60 4.54 -16.99
CA CYS A 84 5.82 5.75 -17.78
C CYS A 84 6.80 6.71 -17.08
N SER A 85 7.74 7.30 -17.85
CA SER A 85 8.80 8.16 -17.28
C SER A 85 8.39 9.62 -17.10
N ARG A 86 7.28 10.02 -17.73
CA ARG A 86 6.78 11.39 -17.70
C ARG A 86 5.40 11.38 -17.06
N HIS A 87 5.34 11.89 -15.85
CA HIS A 87 4.10 12.20 -15.17
C HIS A 87 3.95 13.72 -15.16
N GLU A 88 3.74 14.34 -16.33
CA GLU A 88 3.74 15.81 -16.39
C GLU A 88 2.53 16.42 -15.66
N ASP A 89 1.44 15.66 -15.46
CA ASP A 89 0.29 16.05 -14.63
C ASP A 89 0.63 16.17 -13.14
N SER A 90 1.65 15.44 -12.69
CA SER A 90 2.28 15.61 -11.37
C SER A 90 3.35 16.71 -11.40
N ASN A 91 3.46 17.50 -12.47
CA ASN A 91 4.58 18.42 -12.71
C ASN A 91 5.95 17.72 -12.63
N PHE A 92 6.02 16.44 -13.02
CA PHE A 92 7.18 15.56 -12.84
C PHE A 92 7.55 15.26 -11.37
N ASN A 93 6.66 15.51 -10.42
CA ASN A 93 6.82 15.16 -9.01
C ASN A 93 6.36 13.71 -8.77
N ARG A 94 7.33 12.82 -8.55
CA ARG A 94 7.10 11.37 -8.43
C ARG A 94 6.35 11.00 -7.15
N ALA A 95 6.48 11.79 -6.08
CA ALA A 95 5.72 11.61 -4.84
C ALA A 95 4.24 11.97 -5.05
N ASP A 96 3.98 13.10 -5.71
CA ASP A 96 2.62 13.53 -6.05
C ASP A 96 1.93 12.52 -6.98
N TYR A 97 2.65 11.98 -7.97
CA TYR A 97 2.16 10.86 -8.78
C TYR A 97 1.73 9.67 -7.92
N LEU A 98 2.59 9.19 -7.01
CA LEU A 98 2.28 8.04 -6.17
C LEU A 98 1.06 8.32 -5.28
N PHE A 99 0.97 9.50 -4.67
CA PHE A 99 -0.15 9.87 -3.81
C PHE A 99 -1.46 9.96 -4.59
N ARG A 100 -1.45 10.55 -5.79
CA ARG A 100 -2.63 10.60 -6.65
C ARG A 100 -3.09 9.21 -7.06
N VAL A 101 -2.17 8.33 -7.45
CA VAL A 101 -2.52 6.95 -7.84
C VAL A 101 -3.10 6.17 -6.66
N VAL A 102 -2.55 6.31 -5.46
CA VAL A 102 -3.10 5.69 -4.25
C VAL A 102 -4.52 6.21 -3.98
N LYS A 103 -4.74 7.53 -4.06
CA LYS A 103 -6.07 8.14 -3.90
C LYS A 103 -7.06 7.68 -4.97
N LEU A 104 -6.64 7.66 -6.24
CA LEU A 104 -7.44 7.19 -7.37
C LEU A 104 -7.84 5.72 -7.20
N TYR A 105 -6.92 4.87 -6.74
CA TYR A 105 -7.20 3.46 -6.50
C TYR A 105 -8.22 3.28 -5.38
N ASN A 106 -8.08 4.02 -4.28
CA ASN A 106 -8.95 3.93 -3.11
C ASN A 106 -10.30 4.65 -3.27
N ALA A 107 -10.46 5.50 -4.29
CA ALA A 107 -11.71 6.21 -4.54
C ALA A 107 -12.93 5.26 -4.57
N GLU A 108 -13.94 5.55 -3.75
CA GLU A 108 -15.13 4.68 -3.61
C GLU A 108 -16.33 5.21 -4.41
N ASN A 109 -16.26 6.48 -4.81
CA ASN A 109 -17.28 7.14 -5.61
C ASN A 109 -16.64 8.09 -6.64
N ILE A 110 -17.47 8.66 -7.51
CA ILE A 110 -17.00 9.54 -8.60
C ILE A 110 -16.44 10.87 -8.09
N ILE A 111 -16.93 11.36 -6.96
CA ILE A 111 -16.41 12.59 -6.35
C ILE A 111 -14.98 12.35 -5.90
N ASP A 112 -14.68 11.20 -5.30
CA ASP A 112 -13.32 10.83 -4.90
C ASP A 112 -12.37 10.72 -6.10
N ILE A 113 -12.82 10.14 -7.22
CA ILE A 113 -12.02 10.11 -8.46
C ILE A 113 -11.73 11.54 -8.92
N CYS A 114 -12.76 12.40 -8.99
CA CYS A 114 -12.56 13.80 -9.39
C CYS A 114 -11.58 14.53 -8.45
N ASN A 115 -11.64 14.25 -7.14
CA ASN A 115 -10.73 14.83 -6.16
C ASN A 115 -9.29 14.33 -6.35
N ALA A 116 -9.09 13.04 -6.58
CA ALA A 116 -7.76 12.46 -6.87
C ALA A 116 -7.14 13.07 -8.15
N GLU A 117 -7.99 13.33 -9.14
CA GLU A 117 -7.63 13.92 -10.43
C GLU A 117 -7.56 15.45 -10.41
N SER A 118 -7.91 16.09 -9.28
CA SER A 118 -8.06 17.57 -9.19
C SER A 118 -9.04 18.15 -10.24
N ALA A 119 -10.03 17.37 -10.66
CA ALA A 119 -11.03 17.72 -11.65
C ALA A 119 -12.18 18.52 -11.01
N HIS A 120 -12.15 19.83 -11.17
CA HIS A 120 -13.11 20.75 -10.57
C HIS A 120 -14.48 20.73 -11.28
N GLN A 121 -15.50 21.28 -10.61
CA GLN A 121 -16.85 21.34 -11.18
C GLN A 121 -16.88 22.14 -12.49
N GLY A 122 -17.49 21.55 -13.52
CA GLY A 122 -17.61 22.16 -14.85
C GLY A 122 -16.40 21.94 -15.78
N SER A 123 -15.30 21.34 -15.30
CA SER A 123 -14.13 21.07 -16.14
C SER A 123 -14.39 19.95 -17.16
N GLU A 124 -13.66 19.98 -18.28
CA GLU A 124 -13.74 18.93 -19.30
C GLU A 124 -13.26 17.57 -18.76
N GLU A 125 -12.27 17.58 -17.87
CA GLU A 125 -11.78 16.38 -17.18
C GLU A 125 -12.89 15.75 -16.34
N ARG A 126 -13.66 16.56 -15.59
CA ARG A 126 -14.78 16.05 -14.79
C ARG A 126 -15.89 15.46 -15.66
N LYS A 127 -16.23 16.12 -16.78
CA LYS A 127 -17.21 15.58 -17.74
C LYS A 127 -16.77 14.22 -18.27
N ARG A 128 -15.51 14.11 -18.70
CA ARG A 128 -14.91 12.86 -19.17
C ARG A 128 -14.98 11.74 -18.13
N ILE A 129 -14.59 12.02 -16.89
CA ILE A 129 -14.65 11.03 -15.77
C ILE A 129 -16.08 10.55 -15.55
N VAL A 130 -17.04 11.48 -15.51
CA VAL A 130 -18.47 11.15 -15.32
C VAL A 130 -18.99 10.32 -16.49
N ASP A 131 -18.63 10.64 -17.73
CA ASP A 131 -19.08 9.91 -18.90
C ASP A 131 -18.48 8.50 -18.97
N ALA A 132 -17.18 8.33 -18.65
CA ALA A 132 -16.55 7.02 -18.53
C ALA A 132 -17.26 6.15 -17.47
N SER A 133 -17.64 6.76 -16.34
CA SER A 133 -18.38 6.07 -15.27
C SER A 133 -19.78 5.65 -15.69
N ARG A 134 -20.51 6.50 -16.42
CA ARG A 134 -21.85 6.18 -16.94
C ARG A 134 -21.85 4.95 -17.83
N HIS A 135 -20.78 4.73 -18.59
CA HIS A 135 -20.68 3.63 -19.54
C HIS A 135 -20.11 2.33 -18.95
N GLY A 136 -19.25 2.40 -17.94
CA GLY A 136 -18.52 1.23 -17.43
C GLY A 136 -18.35 1.15 -15.92
N GLY A 137 -19.02 2.01 -15.15
CA GLY A 137 -18.92 2.06 -13.69
C GLY A 137 -17.64 2.73 -13.18
N LEU A 138 -17.43 2.65 -11.87
CA LEU A 138 -16.32 3.33 -11.19
C LEU A 138 -14.94 2.86 -11.67
N GLU A 139 -14.78 1.55 -11.90
CA GLU A 139 -13.51 0.98 -12.36
C GLU A 139 -13.14 1.47 -13.76
N ALA A 140 -14.11 1.60 -14.67
CA ALA A 140 -13.86 2.14 -16.00
C ALA A 140 -13.39 3.59 -15.96
N ALA A 141 -13.94 4.41 -15.05
CA ALA A 141 -13.47 5.78 -14.84
C ALA A 141 -12.02 5.83 -14.32
N LYS A 142 -11.64 4.94 -13.39
CA LYS A 142 -10.24 4.83 -12.92
C LYS A 142 -9.30 4.42 -14.06
N ILE A 143 -9.70 3.43 -14.85
CA ILE A 143 -8.93 2.97 -16.02
C ILE A 143 -8.76 4.09 -17.03
N ASP A 144 -9.80 4.88 -17.32
CA ASP A 144 -9.71 6.00 -18.27
C ASP A 144 -8.71 7.06 -17.82
N CYS A 145 -8.71 7.41 -16.52
CA CYS A 145 -7.70 8.32 -15.94
C CYS A 145 -6.27 7.78 -16.14
N LEU A 146 -6.05 6.50 -15.85
CA LEU A 146 -4.74 5.86 -16.02
C LEU A 146 -4.32 5.77 -17.49
N ILE A 147 -5.24 5.49 -18.41
CA ILE A 147 -4.97 5.44 -19.85
C ILE A 147 -4.58 6.82 -20.36
N ARG A 148 -5.27 7.88 -19.93
CA ARG A 148 -4.90 9.27 -20.25
C ARG A 148 -3.45 9.54 -19.82
N ASP A 149 -3.09 9.19 -18.58
CA ASP A 149 -1.73 9.37 -18.07
C ASP A 149 -0.69 8.58 -18.89
N ILE A 150 -1.05 7.39 -19.37
CA ILE A 150 -0.18 6.56 -20.22
C ILE A 150 -0.01 7.20 -21.60
N GLU A 151 -1.09 7.60 -22.27
CA GLU A 151 -1.02 8.25 -23.58
C GLU A 151 -0.19 9.53 -23.49
N PHE A 152 -0.45 10.33 -22.48
CA PHE A 152 0.26 11.57 -22.23
C PHE A 152 1.74 11.32 -21.91
N GLY A 153 2.02 10.44 -20.95
CA GLY A 153 3.37 10.09 -20.50
C GLY A 153 4.24 9.42 -21.56
N THR A 154 3.61 8.76 -22.54
CA THR A 154 4.29 8.16 -23.70
C THR A 154 4.29 9.05 -24.96
N ARG A 155 3.64 10.21 -24.92
CA ARG A 155 3.41 11.10 -26.09
C ARG A 155 2.71 10.38 -27.25
N GLY A 156 1.64 9.64 -26.94
CA GLY A 156 0.85 8.88 -27.91
C GLY A 156 1.55 7.66 -28.50
N LYS A 157 2.74 7.29 -28.01
CA LYS A 157 3.42 6.07 -28.47
C LYS A 157 2.72 4.80 -28.01
N LEU A 158 1.99 4.88 -26.91
CA LEU A 158 1.05 3.85 -26.50
C LEU A 158 -0.32 4.51 -26.42
N THR A 159 -1.24 4.11 -27.30
CA THR A 159 -2.57 4.72 -27.39
C THR A 159 -3.59 4.01 -26.50
N ALA A 160 -4.69 4.68 -26.20
CA ALA A 160 -5.85 4.12 -25.51
C ALA A 160 -6.40 2.91 -26.25
N GLU A 161 -6.47 2.98 -27.58
CA GLU A 161 -6.91 1.89 -28.45
C GLU A 161 -6.03 0.64 -28.25
N GLU A 162 -4.70 0.80 -28.25
CA GLU A 162 -3.78 -0.32 -28.05
C GLU A 162 -3.95 -0.99 -26.68
N ILE A 163 -4.21 -0.21 -25.63
CA ILE A 163 -4.45 -0.71 -24.27
C ILE A 163 -5.81 -1.43 -24.22
N HIS A 164 -6.88 -0.80 -24.71
CA HIS A 164 -8.22 -1.39 -24.74
C HIS A 164 -8.27 -2.68 -25.55
N ASP A 165 -7.51 -2.77 -26.64
CA ASP A 165 -7.35 -4.01 -27.40
C ASP A 165 -6.78 -5.15 -26.56
N ARG A 166 -5.89 -4.87 -25.60
CA ARG A 166 -5.40 -5.91 -24.68
C ARG A 166 -6.45 -6.35 -23.68
N PHE A 167 -7.35 -5.46 -23.25
CA PHE A 167 -8.46 -5.84 -22.36
C PHE A 167 -9.46 -6.77 -23.03
N LYS A 168 -9.60 -6.74 -24.36
CA LYS A 168 -10.43 -7.71 -25.10
C LYS A 168 -9.94 -9.15 -24.87
N ILE A 169 -8.64 -9.35 -24.67
CA ILE A 169 -8.04 -10.66 -24.37
C ILE A 169 -8.46 -11.14 -22.98
N TYR A 170 -8.44 -10.25 -21.99
CA TYR A 170 -8.87 -10.55 -20.62
C TYR A 170 -10.35 -10.99 -20.56
N LYS A 171 -11.25 -10.27 -21.27
CA LYS A 171 -12.68 -10.63 -21.36
C LYS A 171 -12.91 -12.03 -21.94
N LYS A 172 -12.03 -12.50 -22.82
CA LYS A 172 -12.08 -13.88 -23.35
C LYS A 172 -11.70 -14.90 -22.27
N TYR A 173 -10.73 -14.60 -21.42
CA TYR A 173 -10.30 -15.48 -20.34
C TYR A 173 -11.35 -15.59 -19.23
N ASP A 174 -11.92 -14.47 -18.79
CA ASP A 174 -12.95 -14.44 -17.74
C ASP A 174 -14.17 -15.32 -18.10
N ARG A 175 -14.51 -15.39 -19.39
CA ARG A 175 -15.54 -16.29 -19.92
C ARG A 175 -15.16 -17.78 -19.90
N LEU A 176 -13.89 -18.14 -19.72
CA LEU A 176 -13.36 -19.50 -19.91
C LEU A 176 -13.02 -20.26 -18.61
N ARG A 177 -12.82 -19.62 -17.44
CA ARG A 177 -12.63 -20.22 -16.07
C ARG A 177 -12.22 -19.10 -15.09
N GLY A 178 -12.39 -19.16 -13.75
CA GLY A 178 -12.49 -20.29 -12.82
C GLY A 178 -11.26 -20.32 -11.89
N GLU A 179 -11.37 -19.69 -10.72
CA GLU A 179 -10.44 -19.61 -9.56
C GLU A 179 -8.99 -19.14 -9.80
N ARG A 180 -8.73 -17.88 -9.41
CA ARG A 180 -7.40 -17.29 -9.26
C ARG A 180 -6.69 -17.93 -8.05
N GLY A 181 -5.51 -18.55 -8.26
CA GLY A 181 -4.76 -19.23 -7.20
C GLY A 181 -3.24 -18.95 -7.21
N THR A 182 -2.50 -19.54 -6.28
CA THR A 182 -1.02 -19.44 -6.20
C THR A 182 -0.33 -19.94 -7.46
N ARG A 183 0.80 -19.32 -7.83
CA ARG A 183 1.76 -19.83 -8.81
C ARG A 183 2.96 -20.45 -8.12
N THR A 184 3.60 -21.40 -8.79
CA THR A 184 4.86 -21.98 -8.39
C THR A 184 6.00 -21.43 -9.28
N GLU A 185 7.09 -20.95 -8.67
CA GLU A 185 8.28 -20.42 -9.34
C GLU A 185 9.57 -20.99 -8.74
N LEU A 186 10.67 -20.97 -9.49
CA LEU A 186 11.99 -21.26 -8.91
C LEU A 186 12.51 -20.02 -8.21
N SER A 187 13.11 -20.19 -7.03
CA SER A 187 13.84 -19.18 -6.27
C SER A 187 14.90 -18.49 -7.11
N ALA A 188 15.41 -17.36 -6.61
CA ALA A 188 16.45 -16.57 -7.27
C ALA A 188 17.71 -17.41 -7.57
N ASP A 189 18.08 -18.34 -6.69
CA ASP A 189 19.20 -19.27 -6.86
C ASP A 189 18.86 -20.54 -7.67
N GLY A 190 17.60 -20.71 -8.05
CA GLY A 190 17.12 -21.84 -8.86
C GLY A 190 17.00 -23.17 -8.11
N LYS A 191 17.22 -23.20 -6.79
CA LYS A 191 17.28 -24.44 -6.01
C LYS A 191 15.97 -24.83 -5.34
N GLN A 192 15.08 -23.86 -5.10
CA GLN A 192 13.83 -24.09 -4.38
C GLN A 192 12.62 -23.66 -5.19
N VAL A 193 11.53 -24.38 -4.96
CA VAL A 193 10.24 -24.10 -5.56
C VAL A 193 9.45 -23.21 -4.60
N GLN A 194 9.26 -21.94 -4.96
CA GLN A 194 8.51 -20.93 -4.20
C GLN A 194 7.06 -20.85 -4.71
N LYS A 195 6.09 -20.90 -3.79
CA LYS A 195 4.73 -20.43 -4.08
C LYS A 195 4.74 -18.89 -4.09
N THR A 196 3.98 -18.27 -4.99
CA THR A 196 3.83 -16.82 -5.09
C THR A 196 2.45 -16.45 -5.62
N TYR A 197 1.98 -15.25 -5.29
CA TYR A 197 0.79 -14.63 -5.88
C TYR A 197 1.14 -13.62 -6.99
N SER A 198 2.41 -13.62 -7.43
CA SER A 198 2.89 -12.68 -8.43
C SER A 198 2.18 -12.81 -9.78
N ALA A 199 1.82 -11.67 -10.41
CA ALA A 199 1.39 -11.63 -11.80
C ALA A 199 2.53 -12.07 -12.74
N PHE A 200 3.68 -11.42 -12.62
CA PHE A 200 4.88 -11.70 -13.40
C PHE A 200 5.94 -12.41 -12.55
N PRO A 201 6.68 -13.37 -13.14
CA PRO A 201 7.85 -13.93 -12.48
C PRO A 201 8.90 -12.89 -12.15
N LYS A 202 9.56 -13.06 -11.01
CA LYS A 202 10.70 -12.21 -10.60
C LYS A 202 11.77 -12.17 -11.70
N LYS A 203 12.11 -13.32 -12.29
CA LYS A 203 13.10 -13.46 -13.38
C LYS A 203 12.71 -12.76 -14.68
N VAL A 204 11.44 -12.37 -14.83
CA VAL A 204 10.92 -11.68 -16.02
C VAL A 204 10.78 -10.18 -15.74
N LEU A 205 10.15 -9.80 -14.62
CA LEU A 205 9.87 -8.40 -14.31
C LEU A 205 11.09 -7.64 -13.80
N PHE A 206 11.90 -8.23 -12.91
CA PHE A 206 12.98 -7.51 -12.24
C PHE A 206 14.09 -7.04 -13.16
N PRO A 207 14.59 -7.85 -14.12
CA PRO A 207 15.59 -7.38 -15.06
C PRO A 207 15.10 -6.17 -15.87
N LEU A 208 13.79 -6.10 -16.17
CA LEU A 208 13.22 -4.91 -16.77
C LEU A 208 13.34 -3.74 -15.79
N LEU A 209 12.76 -3.83 -14.59
CA LEU A 209 12.76 -2.74 -13.61
C LEU A 209 14.16 -2.21 -13.31
N GLU A 210 15.15 -3.10 -13.15
CA GLU A 210 16.55 -2.72 -12.91
C GLU A 210 17.13 -1.88 -14.06
N VAL A 211 16.92 -2.33 -15.30
CA VAL A 211 17.35 -1.58 -16.50
C VAL A 211 16.66 -0.22 -16.57
N LEU A 212 15.37 -0.15 -16.24
CA LEU A 212 14.60 1.10 -16.29
C LEU A 212 15.05 2.09 -15.23
N PHE A 213 15.28 1.59 -14.01
CA PHE A 213 15.74 2.38 -12.88
C PHE A 213 17.15 2.94 -13.14
N GLN A 214 18.09 2.09 -13.58
CA GLN A 214 19.45 2.51 -13.94
C GLN A 214 19.48 3.56 -15.07
N GLN A 215 18.49 3.52 -15.98
CA GLN A 215 18.34 4.52 -17.04
C GLN A 215 17.64 5.82 -16.58
N GLY A 216 17.25 5.92 -15.31
CA GLY A 216 16.48 7.02 -14.75
C GLY A 216 15.09 7.16 -15.41
N LYS A 217 14.49 6.05 -15.87
CA LYS A 217 13.15 6.04 -16.48
C LYS A 217 12.08 5.96 -15.41
N ILE A 218 12.27 5.06 -14.46
CA ILE A 218 11.41 4.88 -13.30
C ILE A 218 12.18 5.23 -12.01
N THR A 219 11.44 5.37 -10.93
CA THR A 219 11.90 5.73 -9.58
C THR A 219 11.52 4.65 -8.57
N ASP A 220 12.02 4.79 -7.36
CA ASP A 220 11.68 3.89 -6.25
C ASP A 220 10.20 3.98 -5.87
N GLU A 221 9.53 5.12 -6.03
CA GLU A 221 8.07 5.25 -5.88
C GLU A 221 7.33 4.31 -6.84
N GLN A 222 7.69 4.35 -8.12
CA GLN A 222 7.07 3.52 -9.14
C GLN A 222 7.40 2.04 -8.96
N VAL A 223 8.64 1.72 -8.58
CA VAL A 223 9.04 0.33 -8.28
C VAL A 223 8.22 -0.21 -7.10
N SER A 224 7.99 0.60 -6.06
CA SER A 224 7.19 0.22 -4.89
C SER A 224 5.74 -0.10 -5.25
N LEU A 225 5.12 0.73 -6.10
CA LEU A 225 3.78 0.51 -6.65
C LEU A 225 3.72 -0.75 -7.51
N ILE A 226 4.68 -0.94 -8.42
CA ILE A 226 4.78 -2.10 -9.30
C ILE A 226 4.95 -3.39 -8.49
N ASN A 227 5.76 -3.38 -7.44
CA ASN A 227 5.96 -4.54 -6.56
C ASN A 227 4.65 -4.89 -5.84
N CYS A 228 3.98 -3.90 -5.22
CA CYS A 228 2.69 -4.10 -4.57
C CYS A 228 1.68 -4.80 -5.50
N ILE A 229 1.48 -4.24 -6.69
CA ILE A 229 0.55 -4.82 -7.66
C ILE A 229 1.03 -6.21 -8.08
N ASN A 230 2.29 -6.35 -8.46
CA ASN A 230 2.81 -7.62 -8.94
C ASN A 230 2.58 -8.72 -7.91
N TYR A 231 3.02 -8.56 -6.66
CA TYR A 231 2.97 -9.59 -5.63
C TYR A 231 1.57 -10.00 -5.21
N HIS A 232 0.60 -9.09 -5.26
CA HIS A 232 -0.76 -9.35 -4.77
C HIS A 232 -1.81 -9.52 -5.87
N SER A 233 -1.44 -9.47 -7.16
CA SER A 233 -2.39 -9.53 -8.30
C SER A 233 -3.27 -10.78 -8.32
N ARG A 234 -2.78 -11.90 -7.78
CA ARG A 234 -3.50 -13.18 -7.73
C ARG A 234 -4.06 -13.50 -6.34
N GLU A 235 -3.77 -12.67 -5.35
CA GLU A 235 -4.16 -12.88 -3.97
C GLU A 235 -5.55 -12.30 -3.70
N HIS A 236 -6.33 -13.00 -2.88
CA HIS A 236 -7.65 -12.56 -2.45
C HIS A 236 -7.73 -12.53 -0.92
N ARG A 237 -8.53 -11.59 -0.40
CA ARG A 237 -8.86 -11.54 1.03
C ARG A 237 -9.61 -12.82 1.40
N ARG A 238 -9.25 -13.42 2.55
CA ARG A 238 -9.81 -14.70 3.04
C ARG A 238 -11.35 -14.68 3.15
N ASN A 239 -11.94 -13.53 3.45
CA ASN A 239 -13.36 -13.44 3.85
C ASN A 239 -14.29 -12.84 2.77
N SER A 240 -13.76 -12.10 1.78
CA SER A 240 -14.60 -11.33 0.84
C SER A 240 -14.39 -11.68 -0.65
N LYS A 241 -13.45 -12.59 -0.98
CA LYS A 241 -12.98 -12.84 -2.36
C LYS A 241 -12.49 -11.57 -3.10
N GLU A 242 -12.31 -10.45 -2.40
CA GLU A 242 -11.78 -9.22 -3.00
C GLU A 242 -10.29 -9.33 -3.24
N SER A 243 -9.79 -8.58 -4.25
CA SER A 243 -8.35 -8.49 -4.50
C SER A 243 -7.60 -8.00 -3.26
N TYR A 244 -6.54 -8.71 -2.88
CA TYR A 244 -5.74 -8.35 -1.72
C TYR A 244 -5.08 -6.98 -1.89
N ILE A 245 -4.80 -6.52 -3.11
CA ILE A 245 -4.20 -5.20 -3.40
C ILE A 245 -4.99 -4.04 -2.77
N ARG A 246 -6.31 -4.20 -2.58
CA ARG A 246 -7.13 -3.18 -1.87
C ARG A 246 -6.58 -2.86 -0.48
N HIS A 247 -6.02 -3.85 0.20
CA HIS A 247 -5.50 -3.68 1.54
C HIS A 247 -4.26 -2.78 1.62
N PRO A 248 -3.10 -3.10 1.03
CA PRO A 248 -1.92 -2.24 1.09
C PRO A 248 -2.16 -0.86 0.45
N MET A 249 -3.06 -0.75 -0.53
CA MET A 249 -3.47 0.55 -1.08
C MET A 249 -4.25 1.38 -0.06
N ALA A 250 -5.21 0.79 0.65
CA ALA A 250 -5.96 1.47 1.72
C ALA A 250 -5.03 1.91 2.86
N VAL A 251 -4.12 1.03 3.31
CA VAL A 251 -3.11 1.37 4.33
C VAL A 251 -2.23 2.52 3.87
N ALA A 252 -1.78 2.53 2.62
CA ALA A 252 -1.01 3.64 2.06
C ALA A 252 -1.81 4.95 2.01
N GLY A 253 -3.12 4.88 1.73
CA GLY A 253 -4.03 6.02 1.80
C GLY A 253 -4.12 6.61 3.20
N LEU A 254 -4.33 5.77 4.21
CA LEU A 254 -4.38 6.17 5.63
C LEU A 254 -3.07 6.83 6.08
N VAL A 255 -1.92 6.34 5.62
CA VAL A 255 -0.63 6.99 5.88
C VAL A 255 -0.58 8.39 5.26
N ILE A 256 -1.07 8.59 4.03
CA ILE A 256 -1.13 9.91 3.39
C ILE A 256 -2.01 10.87 4.21
N ASP A 257 -3.15 10.37 4.70
CA ASP A 257 -4.13 11.20 5.39
C ASP A 257 -3.70 11.57 6.81
N PHE A 258 -3.06 10.65 7.54
CA PHE A 258 -2.82 10.81 8.98
C PHE A 258 -1.37 11.07 9.39
N ALA A 259 -0.36 10.80 8.55
CA ALA A 259 1.04 10.95 8.97
C ALA A 259 1.38 12.39 9.39
N THR A 260 0.84 13.39 8.70
CA THR A 260 1.15 14.79 9.00
C THR A 260 0.64 15.23 10.38
N MET A 261 -0.43 14.60 10.91
CA MET A 261 -0.94 14.84 12.27
C MET A 261 0.09 14.54 13.35
N PHE A 262 1.03 13.63 13.07
CA PHE A 262 2.10 13.27 13.99
C PHE A 262 3.40 14.04 13.71
N GLY A 263 3.39 15.02 12.80
CA GLY A 263 4.58 15.82 12.49
C GLY A 263 5.68 15.04 11.77
N PHE A 264 5.32 14.04 10.96
CA PHE A 264 6.27 13.42 10.01
C PHE A 264 6.54 14.38 8.84
N SER A 265 7.79 14.42 8.38
CA SER A 265 8.21 15.18 7.19
C SER A 265 7.72 14.54 5.89
N GLU A 266 7.67 15.29 4.78
CA GLU A 266 7.26 14.76 3.47
C GLU A 266 8.07 13.54 3.02
N GLU A 267 9.38 13.51 3.29
CA GLU A 267 10.26 12.38 2.94
C GLU A 267 9.94 11.13 3.79
N GLU A 268 9.63 11.33 5.07
CA GLU A 268 9.17 10.27 5.98
C GLU A 268 7.80 9.72 5.56
N VAL A 269 6.85 10.59 5.21
CA VAL A 269 5.53 10.18 4.70
C VAL A 269 5.70 9.37 3.43
N LEU A 270 6.53 9.82 2.49
CA LEU A 270 6.78 9.08 1.25
C LEU A 270 7.41 7.71 1.50
N LEU A 271 8.36 7.61 2.44
CA LEU A 271 8.95 6.33 2.82
C LEU A 271 7.91 5.41 3.48
N ALA A 272 7.06 5.94 4.36
CA ALA A 272 5.98 5.20 5.01
C ALA A 272 4.92 4.71 4.00
N VAL A 273 4.56 5.52 3.00
CA VAL A 273 3.65 5.12 1.90
C VAL A 273 4.24 3.97 1.09
N LYS A 274 5.53 4.06 0.71
CA LYS A 274 6.22 2.97 0.02
C LYS A 274 6.27 1.69 0.86
N ALA A 275 6.49 1.83 2.17
CA ALA A 275 6.48 0.70 3.09
C ALA A 275 5.08 0.09 3.25
N ALA A 276 4.03 0.91 3.38
CA ALA A 276 2.64 0.46 3.43
C ALA A 276 2.24 -0.33 2.18
N LEU A 277 2.65 0.12 0.99
CA LEU A 277 2.40 -0.62 -0.26
C LEU A 277 3.08 -2.00 -0.28
N ASN A 278 4.16 -2.17 0.50
CA ASN A 278 4.99 -3.38 0.47
C ASN A 278 4.95 -4.18 1.79
N HIS A 279 4.16 -3.78 2.79
CA HIS A 279 4.27 -4.34 4.15
C HIS A 279 3.93 -5.84 4.23
N ASP A 280 3.01 -6.28 3.39
CA ASP A 280 2.53 -7.66 3.33
C ASP A 280 3.11 -8.47 2.17
N ILE A 281 4.06 -7.91 1.42
CA ILE A 281 4.63 -8.67 0.30
C ILE A 281 5.27 -9.94 0.85
N GLY A 282 4.88 -11.06 0.23
CA GLY A 282 5.45 -12.33 0.59
C GLY A 282 4.80 -13.05 1.77
N GLU A 283 3.82 -12.47 2.45
CA GLU A 283 3.07 -13.18 3.48
C GLU A 283 2.43 -14.45 2.88
N LYS A 284 2.45 -15.56 3.62
CA LYS A 284 1.93 -16.87 3.17
C LYS A 284 2.62 -17.43 1.91
N SER A 285 3.82 -16.96 1.62
CA SER A 285 4.69 -17.44 0.56
C SER A 285 6.10 -17.67 1.11
N ASN A 286 6.98 -18.34 0.36
CA ASN A 286 8.38 -18.54 0.78
C ASN A 286 9.26 -17.33 0.40
N PHE A 287 8.71 -16.14 0.57
CA PHE A 287 9.35 -14.89 0.16
C PHE A 287 10.29 -14.40 1.26
N VAL A 288 11.53 -14.10 0.88
CA VAL A 288 12.54 -13.56 1.79
C VAL A 288 12.78 -12.11 1.43
N MET A 289 12.38 -11.19 2.29
CA MET A 289 12.46 -9.72 2.07
C MET A 289 13.84 -9.25 1.56
N LYS A 290 14.91 -9.86 2.09
CA LYS A 290 16.29 -9.56 1.71
C LYS A 290 16.61 -9.98 0.27
N ASP A 291 16.20 -11.18 -0.11
CA ASP A 291 16.66 -11.84 -1.34
C ASP A 291 15.68 -11.67 -2.51
N ASP A 292 14.41 -11.46 -2.21
CA ASP A 292 13.32 -11.52 -3.18
C ASP A 292 12.79 -10.17 -3.64
N LEU A 293 13.20 -9.06 -3.02
CA LEU A 293 13.02 -7.71 -3.56
C LEU A 293 14.14 -7.36 -4.56
N PRO A 294 13.88 -6.60 -5.63
CA PRO A 294 14.90 -6.26 -6.62
C PRO A 294 15.93 -5.29 -6.03
N LYS A 295 17.22 -5.45 -6.37
CA LYS A 295 18.34 -4.73 -5.71
C LYS A 295 18.24 -3.19 -5.78
N ILE A 296 17.41 -2.68 -6.67
CA ILE A 296 17.09 -1.26 -6.82
C ILE A 296 16.23 -0.69 -5.68
N VAL A 297 15.55 -1.54 -4.91
CA VAL A 297 14.83 -1.10 -3.70
C VAL A 297 15.85 -0.71 -2.64
N ARG A 298 15.75 0.54 -2.16
CA ARG A 298 16.65 1.14 -1.18
C ARG A 298 16.66 0.36 0.15
N ASP A 299 17.80 0.39 0.83
CA ASP A 299 18.01 -0.35 2.07
C ASP A 299 17.13 0.14 3.23
N ASP A 300 16.86 1.45 3.30
CA ASP A 300 15.97 2.02 4.32
C ASP A 300 14.53 1.52 4.18
N LEU A 301 14.02 1.46 2.95
CA LEU A 301 12.72 0.87 2.64
C LEU A 301 12.71 -0.63 2.95
N ARG A 302 13.76 -1.38 2.58
CA ARG A 302 13.87 -2.82 2.92
C ARG A 302 13.86 -3.06 4.41
N GLN A 303 14.62 -2.27 5.17
CA GLN A 303 14.67 -2.36 6.63
C GLN A 303 13.30 -2.03 7.25
N LEU A 304 12.64 -0.99 6.76
CA LEU A 304 11.32 -0.60 7.24
C LEU A 304 10.26 -1.68 6.95
N VAL A 305 10.23 -2.21 5.73
CA VAL A 305 9.32 -3.31 5.37
C VAL A 305 9.66 -4.58 6.15
N GLY A 306 10.95 -4.88 6.36
CA GLY A 306 11.37 -6.02 7.19
C GLY A 306 10.92 -5.91 8.66
N ARG A 307 10.75 -4.70 9.19
CA ARG A 307 10.16 -4.48 10.53
C ARG A 307 8.65 -4.70 10.54
N LEU A 308 7.98 -4.45 9.42
CA LEU A 308 6.54 -4.63 9.27
C LEU A 308 6.16 -6.08 8.95
N HIS A 309 7.14 -6.91 8.56
CA HIS A 309 6.93 -8.33 8.33
C HIS A 309 7.20 -9.14 9.60
N LYS A 310 6.17 -9.85 10.08
CA LYS A 310 6.27 -10.79 11.18
C LYS A 310 6.75 -12.14 10.68
N GLU A 311 7.78 -12.69 11.29
CA GLU A 311 8.25 -14.05 11.03
C GLU A 311 7.44 -15.07 11.85
N ASP A 312 7.36 -16.31 11.37
CA ASP A 312 6.56 -17.38 11.99
C ASP A 312 7.02 -17.69 13.43
N SER A 313 8.33 -17.57 13.69
CA SER A 313 8.93 -17.82 15.01
C SER A 313 8.74 -16.69 16.02
N GLU A 314 8.31 -15.51 15.60
CA GLU A 314 8.21 -14.33 16.46
C GLU A 314 6.92 -14.31 17.29
N ASP A 315 7.03 -13.93 18.56
CA ASP A 315 5.86 -13.55 19.36
C ASP A 315 5.22 -12.28 18.78
N TYR A 316 3.89 -12.25 18.71
CA TYR A 316 3.19 -11.11 18.12
C TYR A 316 3.39 -9.83 18.94
N PHE A 317 3.31 -9.91 20.28
CA PHE A 317 3.38 -8.74 21.12
C PHE A 317 4.83 -8.32 21.38
N ASP A 318 5.68 -9.26 21.78
CA ASP A 318 7.02 -8.95 22.29
C ASP A 318 8.05 -8.74 21.17
N ASP A 319 8.19 -9.72 20.27
CA ASP A 319 9.20 -9.65 19.22
C ASP A 319 8.77 -8.70 18.09
N TYR A 320 7.51 -8.80 17.66
CA TYR A 320 7.02 -8.08 16.48
C TYR A 320 6.48 -6.68 16.81
N ILE A 321 5.47 -6.57 17.67
CA ILE A 321 4.86 -5.27 17.97
C ILE A 321 5.81 -4.39 18.79
N ASP A 322 6.34 -4.86 19.91
CA ASP A 322 7.27 -4.08 20.73
C ASP A 322 8.64 -4.01 20.03
N GLY A 323 9.30 -5.17 19.86
CA GLY A 323 10.67 -5.32 19.37
C GLY A 323 10.97 -4.77 17.97
N LYS A 324 10.04 -4.93 17.00
CA LYS A 324 10.23 -4.44 15.62
C LYS A 324 9.51 -3.13 15.35
N CYS A 325 8.19 -3.12 15.51
CA CYS A 325 7.32 -2.01 15.12
C CYS A 325 7.43 -0.82 16.10
N GLY A 326 7.36 -1.07 17.41
CA GLY A 326 7.39 -0.04 18.46
C GLY A 326 8.72 0.71 18.54
N HIS A 327 9.83 0.09 18.13
CA HIS A 327 11.16 0.70 18.10
C HIS A 327 11.46 1.55 16.85
N ASN A 328 10.54 1.63 15.89
CA ASN A 328 10.69 2.50 14.73
C ASN A 328 9.40 3.30 14.49
N ARG A 329 9.49 4.62 14.59
CA ARG A 329 8.33 5.52 14.52
C ARG A 329 7.52 5.38 13.23
N LEU A 330 8.17 5.14 12.09
CA LEU A 330 7.50 4.91 10.80
C LEU A 330 6.84 3.54 10.74
N ALA A 331 7.51 2.49 11.26
CA ALA A 331 6.92 1.15 11.33
C ALA A 331 5.68 1.16 12.23
N ALA A 332 5.75 1.84 13.38
CA ALA A 332 4.61 2.02 14.26
C ALA A 332 3.44 2.72 13.56
N LEU A 333 3.69 3.78 12.78
CA LEU A 333 2.65 4.47 12.00
C LEU A 333 2.00 3.54 10.97
N VAL A 334 2.81 2.86 10.15
CA VAL A 334 2.27 1.98 9.10
C VAL A 334 1.49 0.83 9.72
N LYS A 335 1.99 0.23 10.81
CA LYS A 335 1.29 -0.85 11.51
C LYS A 335 0.01 -0.37 12.18
N LEU A 336 -0.02 0.85 12.71
CA LEU A 336 -1.23 1.47 13.24
C LEU A 336 -2.29 1.66 12.15
N CYS A 337 -1.90 2.13 10.96
CA CYS A 337 -2.79 2.26 9.81
C CYS A 337 -3.31 0.90 9.31
N ASP A 338 -2.46 -0.13 9.29
CA ASP A 338 -2.85 -1.52 9.00
C ASP A 338 -3.91 -2.04 9.99
N ILE A 339 -3.66 -1.89 11.29
CA ILE A 339 -4.62 -2.27 12.34
C ILE A 339 -5.93 -1.50 12.22
N TYR A 340 -5.86 -0.19 11.94
CA TYR A 340 -7.04 0.64 11.74
C TYR A 340 -7.90 0.12 10.60
N HIS A 341 -7.31 -0.13 9.43
CA HIS A 341 -8.03 -0.67 8.28
C HIS A 341 -8.57 -2.09 8.55
N ASN A 342 -7.82 -2.96 9.21
CA ASN A 342 -8.33 -4.30 9.58
C ASN A 342 -9.44 -4.26 10.66
N SER A 343 -9.65 -3.08 11.26
CA SER A 343 -10.70 -2.84 12.24
C SER A 343 -11.87 -2.01 11.67
N SER A 344 -11.82 -1.52 10.44
CA SER A 344 -12.90 -0.70 9.85
C SER A 344 -14.12 -1.53 9.45
N ASP A 345 -13.92 -2.81 9.10
CA ASP A 345 -14.98 -3.74 8.67
C ASP A 345 -15.42 -4.68 9.80
N VAL A 346 -15.28 -4.27 11.06
CA VAL A 346 -15.63 -5.11 12.21
C VAL A 346 -17.13 -5.36 12.27
N ASP A 347 -17.53 -6.63 12.23
CA ASP A 347 -18.83 -7.04 12.74
C ASP A 347 -18.84 -6.83 14.26
N ALA A 348 -19.42 -5.71 14.69
CA ALA A 348 -19.52 -5.36 16.11
C ALA A 348 -20.23 -6.43 16.94
N GLU A 349 -21.05 -7.28 16.31
CA GLU A 349 -21.72 -8.37 17.00
C GLU A 349 -20.88 -9.65 17.09
N ARG A 350 -19.87 -9.81 16.22
CA ARG A 350 -19.00 -10.99 16.14
C ARG A 350 -17.55 -10.62 15.83
N PRO A 351 -16.89 -9.82 16.69
CA PRO A 351 -15.50 -9.47 16.46
C PRO A 351 -14.60 -10.71 16.55
N SER A 352 -13.54 -10.75 15.76
CA SER A 352 -12.46 -11.72 15.98
C SER A 352 -11.73 -11.43 17.30
N PHE A 353 -11.01 -12.43 17.83
CA PHE A 353 -10.22 -12.26 19.04
C PHE A 353 -9.22 -11.11 18.91
N LYS A 354 -8.57 -11.00 17.74
CA LYS A 354 -7.69 -9.87 17.44
C LYS A 354 -8.40 -8.52 17.49
N GLN A 355 -9.56 -8.39 16.86
CA GLN A 355 -10.32 -7.14 16.85
C GLN A 355 -10.80 -6.74 18.25
N ALA A 356 -11.15 -7.71 19.10
CA ALA A 356 -11.61 -7.45 20.47
C ALA A 356 -10.46 -7.15 21.45
N TYR A 357 -9.38 -7.92 21.46
CA TYR A 357 -8.35 -7.79 22.50
C TYR A 357 -7.00 -7.27 21.99
N VAL A 358 -6.55 -7.77 20.85
CA VAL A 358 -5.18 -7.50 20.38
C VAL A 358 -5.07 -6.12 19.77
N TYR A 359 -5.89 -5.80 18.77
CA TYR A 359 -5.84 -4.56 18.01
C TYR A 359 -6.07 -3.31 18.89
N PRO A 360 -7.03 -3.28 19.83
CA PRO A 360 -7.18 -2.11 20.69
C PRO A 360 -5.94 -1.84 21.55
N ILE A 361 -5.34 -2.89 22.13
CA ILE A 361 -4.12 -2.76 22.96
C ILE A 361 -2.95 -2.28 22.11
N VAL A 362 -2.71 -2.96 20.98
CA VAL A 362 -1.58 -2.66 20.08
C VAL A 362 -1.72 -1.29 19.46
N ALA A 363 -2.91 -0.89 19.00
CA ALA A 363 -3.12 0.44 18.41
C ALA A 363 -2.79 1.56 19.42
N ASN A 364 -3.24 1.42 20.67
CA ASN A 364 -2.95 2.38 21.74
C ASN A 364 -1.45 2.42 22.10
N PHE A 365 -0.79 1.26 22.11
CA PHE A 365 0.66 1.18 22.34
C PHE A 365 1.45 1.83 21.19
N LEU A 366 1.14 1.51 19.94
CA LEU A 366 1.82 2.09 18.77
C LEU A 366 1.58 3.60 18.68
N LEU A 367 0.36 4.08 18.94
CA LEU A 367 0.08 5.51 19.06
C LEU A 367 0.96 6.16 20.13
N TYR A 368 1.09 5.53 21.31
CA TYR A 368 1.98 6.01 22.35
C TYR A 368 3.44 6.08 21.87
N LYS A 369 3.95 5.08 21.15
CA LYS A 369 5.32 5.07 20.61
C LYS A 369 5.53 6.12 19.51
N ILE A 370 4.52 6.40 18.68
CA ILE A 370 4.56 7.47 17.67
C ILE A 370 4.68 8.85 18.34
N CYS A 371 3.89 9.08 19.41
CA CYS A 371 3.91 10.33 20.16
C CYS A 371 5.12 10.46 21.10
N ASN A 372 5.70 9.34 21.54
CA ASN A 372 6.81 9.28 22.50
C ASN A 372 7.97 8.43 21.95
N PRO A 373 8.60 8.82 20.82
CA PRO A 373 9.56 7.99 20.10
C PRO A 373 10.84 7.66 20.87
N LYS A 374 11.14 8.43 21.92
CA LYS A 374 12.30 8.20 22.81
C LYS A 374 11.98 7.31 24.01
N SER A 375 10.72 6.89 24.18
CA SER A 375 10.33 6.08 25.33
C SER A 375 10.87 4.65 25.20
N ALA A 376 11.58 4.20 26.23
CA ALA A 376 12.02 2.82 26.39
C ALA A 376 10.91 1.90 26.95
N MET A 377 9.72 2.43 27.22
CA MET A 377 8.60 1.65 27.74
C MET A 377 8.18 0.59 26.72
N GLY A 378 8.17 -0.66 27.18
CA GLY A 378 7.64 -1.80 26.45
C GLY A 378 6.14 -1.99 26.68
N ILE A 379 5.55 -2.93 25.95
CA ILE A 379 4.09 -3.07 25.91
C ILE A 379 3.48 -3.56 27.24
N ASP A 380 4.13 -4.47 27.97
CA ASP A 380 3.64 -4.94 29.28
C ASP A 380 3.59 -3.81 30.30
N ASP A 381 4.62 -2.96 30.33
CA ASP A 381 4.67 -1.80 31.22
C ASP A 381 3.66 -0.74 30.80
N PHE A 382 3.45 -0.55 29.48
CA PHE A 382 2.40 0.33 28.97
C PHE A 382 1.01 -0.13 29.40
N VAL A 383 0.68 -1.42 29.25
CA VAL A 383 -0.61 -2.00 29.64
C VAL A 383 -0.86 -1.83 31.13
N ALA A 384 0.15 -2.14 31.95
CA ALA A 384 0.06 -1.99 33.40
C ALA A 384 -0.08 -0.52 33.83
N LEU A 385 0.75 0.38 33.30
CA LEU A 385 0.73 1.80 33.63
C LEU A 385 -0.57 2.48 33.22
N ARG A 386 -1.13 2.10 32.06
CA ARG A 386 -2.42 2.62 31.58
C ARG A 386 -3.61 2.00 32.29
N GLY A 387 -3.40 0.95 33.08
CA GLY A 387 -4.48 0.21 33.74
C GLY A 387 -5.46 -0.38 32.73
N ILE A 388 -4.97 -0.85 31.58
CA ILE A 388 -5.84 -1.40 30.51
C ILE A 388 -6.49 -2.71 30.98
N CYS A 389 -5.68 -3.60 31.53
CA CYS A 389 -6.10 -4.80 32.23
C CYS A 389 -5.00 -5.22 33.23
N SER A 390 -5.26 -6.26 34.04
CA SER A 390 -4.24 -6.78 34.95
C SER A 390 -3.10 -7.45 34.17
N ARG A 391 -1.88 -7.49 34.72
CA ARG A 391 -0.76 -8.22 34.10
C ARG A 391 -1.08 -9.69 33.84
N LYS A 392 -1.83 -10.32 34.76
CA LYS A 392 -2.29 -11.72 34.62
C LYS A 392 -3.24 -11.89 33.43
N ASP A 393 -4.14 -10.93 33.23
CA ASP A 393 -5.08 -10.95 32.12
C ASP A 393 -4.39 -10.65 30.78
N PHE A 394 -3.41 -9.74 30.78
CA PHE A 394 -2.62 -9.48 29.59
C PHE A 394 -1.81 -10.71 29.14
N LEU A 395 -1.21 -11.46 30.07
CA LEU A 395 -0.54 -12.73 29.75
C LEU A 395 -1.48 -13.73 29.08
N LYS A 396 -2.72 -13.87 29.58
CA LYS A 396 -3.73 -14.73 28.94
C LYS A 396 -4.08 -14.25 27.53
N ILE A 397 -4.17 -12.93 27.30
CA ILE A 397 -4.41 -12.37 25.98
C ILE A 397 -3.25 -12.70 25.03
N LYS A 398 -2.00 -12.57 25.50
CA LYS A 398 -0.79 -12.94 24.74
C LYS A 398 -0.82 -14.42 24.36
N GLU A 399 -1.10 -15.31 25.30
CA GLU A 399 -1.22 -16.74 25.06
C GLU A 399 -2.32 -17.05 24.03
N GLN A 400 -3.52 -16.50 24.22
CA GLN A 400 -4.64 -16.73 23.31
C GLN A 400 -4.39 -16.18 21.89
N SER A 401 -3.61 -15.11 21.75
CA SER A 401 -3.26 -14.55 20.43
C SER A 401 -2.44 -15.51 19.55
N LYS A 402 -1.78 -16.51 20.15
CA LYS A 402 -1.06 -17.58 19.44
C LYS A 402 -2.01 -18.63 18.87
N GLU A 403 -3.22 -18.71 19.41
CA GLU A 403 -4.20 -19.76 19.11
C GLU A 403 -5.42 -19.24 18.33
N ASP A 404 -5.31 -18.06 17.69
CA ASP A 404 -6.27 -17.13 17.04
C ASP A 404 -7.58 -17.67 16.39
N HIS A 405 -7.80 -18.98 16.37
CA HIS A 405 -8.93 -19.66 15.72
C HIS A 405 -9.66 -20.71 16.59
N LYS A 406 -9.26 -20.92 17.86
CA LYS A 406 -9.82 -22.03 18.67
C LYS A 406 -10.94 -21.68 19.64
N VAL A 407 -11.08 -20.42 20.05
CA VAL A 407 -11.99 -20.01 21.13
C VAL A 407 -12.85 -18.83 20.67
N ALA A 408 -14.16 -18.94 20.84
CA ALA A 408 -15.09 -17.83 20.57
C ALA A 408 -14.80 -16.65 21.51
N VAL A 409 -14.87 -15.43 20.99
CA VAL A 409 -14.62 -14.22 21.78
C VAL A 409 -15.58 -14.11 22.98
N SER A 410 -16.83 -14.58 22.84
CA SER A 410 -17.79 -14.68 23.94
C SER A 410 -17.25 -15.51 25.11
N THR A 411 -16.67 -16.69 24.83
CA THR A 411 -16.07 -17.56 25.86
C THR A 411 -14.88 -16.88 26.57
N PHE A 412 -14.03 -16.17 25.82
CA PHE A 412 -12.89 -15.48 26.41
C PHE A 412 -13.31 -14.23 27.22
N ALA A 413 -14.36 -13.54 26.79
CA ALA A 413 -14.95 -12.40 27.48
C ALA A 413 -15.51 -12.76 28.87
N ALA A 414 -15.87 -14.01 29.12
CA ALA A 414 -16.22 -14.48 30.47
C ALA A 414 -15.03 -14.38 31.45
N THR A 415 -13.80 -14.45 30.95
CA THR A 415 -12.58 -14.38 31.78
C THR A 415 -12.06 -12.94 31.90
N ILE A 416 -12.09 -12.18 30.80
CA ILE A 416 -11.62 -10.80 30.74
C ILE A 416 -12.73 -9.96 30.12
N PRO A 417 -13.71 -9.50 30.91
CA PRO A 417 -14.92 -8.88 30.35
C PRO A 417 -14.72 -7.47 29.83
N GLN A 418 -13.59 -6.82 30.15
CA GLN A 418 -13.37 -5.42 29.78
C GLN A 418 -11.90 -5.08 29.55
N LEU A 419 -11.67 -4.08 28.69
CA LEU A 419 -10.42 -3.35 28.56
C LEU A 419 -10.66 -1.88 28.90
N ASN A 420 -9.92 -1.34 29.86
CA ASN A 420 -10.10 0.02 30.36
C ASN A 420 -9.14 1.00 29.70
N ASN A 421 -9.45 2.30 29.78
CA ASN A 421 -8.55 3.39 29.37
C ASN A 421 -8.02 3.27 27.93
N ILE A 422 -8.79 2.65 27.03
CA ILE A 422 -8.45 2.42 25.64
C ILE A 422 -9.09 3.52 24.78
N ILE A 423 -8.35 4.05 23.81
CA ILE A 423 -8.95 4.77 22.67
C ILE A 423 -9.45 3.70 21.69
N PRO A 424 -10.75 3.66 21.34
CA PRO A 424 -11.26 2.73 20.34
C PRO A 424 -10.50 2.88 19.02
N VAL A 425 -10.22 1.76 18.33
CA VAL A 425 -9.37 1.78 17.12
C VAL A 425 -9.96 2.71 16.06
N GLN A 426 -11.28 2.70 15.88
CA GLN A 426 -11.99 3.57 14.92
C GLN A 426 -11.85 5.07 15.23
N ASN A 427 -11.50 5.43 16.46
CA ASN A 427 -11.33 6.82 16.91
C ASN A 427 -9.86 7.19 17.12
N ILE A 428 -8.91 6.32 16.75
CA ILE A 428 -7.48 6.48 17.09
C ILE A 428 -6.84 7.68 16.39
N PHE A 429 -7.42 8.12 15.28
CA PHE A 429 -7.00 9.28 14.50
C PHE A 429 -7.93 10.49 14.66
N ASP A 430 -8.86 10.48 15.62
CA ASP A 430 -9.67 11.66 15.92
C ASP A 430 -8.80 12.80 16.45
N GLU A 431 -9.21 14.06 16.27
CA GLU A 431 -8.51 15.22 16.82
C GLU A 431 -8.43 15.19 18.35
N THR A 432 -9.49 14.69 18.99
CA THR A 432 -9.59 14.57 20.45
C THR A 432 -10.07 13.16 20.85
N PRO A 433 -9.19 12.15 20.75
CA PRO A 433 -9.58 10.77 21.01
C PRO A 433 -9.90 10.58 22.49
N ARG A 434 -11.10 10.06 22.77
CA ARG A 434 -11.55 9.79 24.14
C ARG A 434 -11.22 8.36 24.53
N ARG A 435 -10.67 8.20 25.72
CA ARG A 435 -10.50 6.88 26.34
C ARG A 435 -11.82 6.41 26.92
N VAL A 436 -12.10 5.13 26.72
CA VAL A 436 -13.30 4.47 27.20
C VAL A 436 -12.94 3.12 27.82
N THR A 437 -13.93 2.50 28.45
CA THR A 437 -13.92 1.08 28.76
C THR A 437 -14.62 0.35 27.63
N LEU A 438 -13.92 -0.58 26.99
CA LEU A 438 -14.52 -1.53 26.07
C LEU A 438 -15.08 -2.69 26.90
N ASP A 439 -16.41 -2.80 26.95
CA ASP A 439 -17.12 -3.83 27.72
C ASP A 439 -17.62 -4.94 26.77
N TYR A 440 -17.12 -6.14 26.97
CA TYR A 440 -17.45 -7.34 26.19
C TYR A 440 -18.47 -8.25 26.89
N ALA A 441 -18.96 -7.89 28.08
CA ALA A 441 -19.97 -8.66 28.79
C ALA A 441 -21.30 -8.78 28.01
N HIS A 442 -21.57 -7.85 27.09
CA HIS A 442 -22.74 -7.93 26.21
C HIS A 442 -22.68 -9.12 25.23
N LEU A 443 -21.48 -9.61 24.88
CA LEU A 443 -21.31 -10.80 24.04
C LEU A 443 -21.75 -12.09 24.76
N LEU A 444 -21.80 -12.09 26.09
CA LEU A 444 -22.31 -13.20 26.91
C LEU A 444 -23.84 -13.27 26.87
N ARG A 445 -24.52 -12.11 26.88
CA ARG A 445 -25.98 -12.03 27.03
C ARG A 445 -26.77 -12.53 25.82
N LYS A 446 -26.14 -12.66 24.64
CA LYS A 446 -26.79 -13.16 23.42
C LYS A 446 -26.88 -14.70 23.37
N GLU A 447 -26.05 -15.41 24.15
CA GLU A 447 -26.09 -16.88 24.24
C GLU A 447 -27.00 -17.40 25.38
N ASP A 448 -27.51 -16.50 26.24
CA ASP A 448 -28.50 -16.81 27.28
C ASP A 448 -29.95 -16.64 26.77
N SER A 449 -30.57 -17.75 26.37
CA SER A 449 -32.01 -17.84 26.02
C SER A 449 -32.99 -17.19 27.03
N PRO A 450 -32.73 -17.09 28.36
CA PRO A 450 -33.67 -16.48 29.29
C PRO A 450 -33.68 -14.93 29.29
N LEU A 451 -32.69 -14.27 28.68
CA LEU A 451 -32.53 -12.80 28.74
C LEU A 451 -32.86 -12.09 27.44
N GLN A 452 -33.23 -12.83 26.39
CA GLN A 452 -33.88 -12.25 25.21
C GLN A 452 -35.32 -11.93 25.59
N CYS A 453 -35.61 -10.66 25.91
CA CYS A 453 -36.99 -10.20 26.03
C CYS A 453 -37.74 -10.57 24.76
N ARG A 454 -38.79 -11.39 24.91
CA ARG A 454 -39.72 -11.67 23.80
C ARG A 454 -40.29 -10.33 23.33
N PRO A 455 -40.34 -10.06 22.01
CA PRO A 455 -41.01 -8.86 21.51
C PRO A 455 -42.53 -8.84 21.75
N ASP A 456 -43.11 -9.95 22.21
CA ASP A 456 -44.55 -10.09 22.41
C ASP A 456 -44.85 -10.72 23.79
N VAL A 457 -45.03 -9.87 24.81
CA VAL A 457 -46.03 -10.03 25.91
C VAL A 457 -46.47 -8.65 26.36
#